data_AF-A0A521NI00-F1
#
_entry.id   AF-A0A521NI00-F1
#
_cell.length_a   1.000
_cell.length_b   1.000
_cell.length_c   1.000
_cell.angle_alpha   90.00
_cell.angle_beta   90.00
_cell.angle_gamma   90.00
#
_symmetry.space_group_name_H-M   'P 1'
#
loop_
_entity.id
_entity.type
_entity.pdbx_description
1 polymer ?
#
loop_
_entity_poly.entity_id
_entity_poly.type
_entity_poly.pdbx_seq_one_letter_code
_entity_poly.pdbx_strand_id
1 'polypeptide(L)'
;MKRILLTVWILGVTTASLTAQEVTIKRTSEEMRELFGYCDKPALIRELKITAEIADKIGDIDHWARQQQASIDANTNEVYATTGELMQEVSKRYKALGLAADQVKSLSEAKRIFEISTRVCPVTELHPNHLFDTLIAARALQLYKTKYRKQVIDKLGVNGRQADMLLEIEVWKQKEAVSIAAIPEADFNRIRKTVAMYAERQRRWKVVGIGEEQFETMAQFFDQNTL
;
A
#
# COMPACT_ATOMS: atom_id res chain seq x y z
N MET A 1 -67.85 25.73 22.97
CA MET A 1 -66.88 26.09 21.91
C MET A 1 -65.89 24.94 21.77
N LYS A 2 -65.91 24.24 20.62
CA LYS A 2 -65.14 23.01 20.36
C LYS A 2 -63.67 23.34 20.09
N ARG A 3 -62.75 22.68 20.80
CA ARG A 3 -61.30 22.73 20.52
C ARG A 3 -60.95 21.62 19.52
N ILE A 4 -60.39 22.01 18.38
CA ILE A 4 -59.90 21.11 17.33
C ILE A 4 -58.42 20.82 17.62
N LEU A 5 -58.10 19.55 17.84
CA LEU A 5 -56.74 19.02 18.00
C LEU A 5 -56.10 18.87 16.61
N LEU A 6 -54.99 19.59 16.38
CA LEU A 6 -54.10 19.38 15.24
C LEU A 6 -53.22 18.14 15.49
N THR A 7 -53.39 17.11 14.68
CA THR A 7 -52.47 15.97 14.60
C THR A 7 -51.40 16.25 13.53
N VAL A 8 -50.19 16.56 13.99
CA VAL A 8 -48.98 16.66 13.19
C VAL A 8 -48.49 15.23 12.91
N TRP A 9 -48.58 14.78 11.66
CA TRP A 9 -47.93 13.56 11.18
C TRP A 9 -46.52 13.91 10.67
N ILE A 10 -45.50 13.65 11.48
CA ILE A 10 -44.10 13.65 11.02
C ILE A 10 -43.80 12.24 10.53
N LEU A 11 -43.76 12.05 9.21
CA LEU A 11 -43.10 10.89 8.62
C LEU A 11 -41.60 11.03 8.86
N GLY A 12 -41.10 10.31 9.86
CA GLY A 12 -39.67 10.09 10.05
C GLY A 12 -39.14 9.20 8.94
N VAL A 13 -38.49 9.79 7.94
CA VAL A 13 -37.63 9.07 7.02
C VAL A 13 -36.40 8.62 7.82
N THR A 14 -36.40 7.38 8.27
CA THR A 14 -35.20 6.74 8.79
C THR A 14 -34.26 6.47 7.61
N THR A 15 -33.34 7.40 7.38
CA THR A 15 -32.15 7.12 6.57
C THR A 15 -31.34 6.07 7.33
N ALA A 16 -31.52 4.80 6.95
CA ALA A 16 -30.60 3.75 7.34
C ALA A 16 -29.26 4.06 6.67
N SER A 17 -28.38 4.72 7.41
CA SER A 17 -26.97 4.83 7.05
C SER A 17 -26.41 3.41 7.03
N LEU A 18 -26.29 2.83 5.83
CA LEU A 18 -25.43 1.68 5.56
C LEU A 18 -24.01 2.12 5.91
N THR A 19 -23.58 1.82 7.13
CA THR A 19 -22.17 1.85 7.49
C THR A 19 -21.49 0.80 6.61
N ALA A 20 -20.62 1.26 5.71
CA ALA A 20 -19.72 0.39 4.97
C ALA A 20 -18.99 -0.47 6.02
N GLN A 21 -19.27 -1.76 6.01
CA GLN A 21 -18.62 -2.71 6.88
C GLN A 21 -17.15 -2.72 6.44
N GLU A 22 -16.26 -2.10 7.21
CA GLU A 22 -14.82 -2.19 6.98
C GLU A 22 -14.45 -3.67 7.03
N VAL A 23 -14.25 -4.28 5.85
CA VAL A 23 -13.80 -5.65 5.75
C VAL A 23 -12.38 -5.66 6.28
N THR A 24 -12.22 -6.10 7.53
CA THR A 24 -10.90 -6.34 8.10
C THR A 24 -10.34 -7.58 7.40
N ILE A 25 -9.54 -7.36 6.34
CA ILE A 25 -8.87 -8.43 5.61
C ILE A 25 -7.82 -9.05 6.53
N LYS A 26 -8.11 -10.24 7.07
CA LYS A 26 -7.15 -11.00 7.88
C LYS A 26 -6.11 -11.64 6.96
N ARG A 27 -4.83 -11.29 7.16
CA ARG A 27 -3.69 -11.83 6.39
C ARG A 27 -2.98 -12.94 7.17
N THR A 28 -2.42 -13.89 6.44
CA THR A 28 -1.57 -14.95 6.98
C THR A 28 -0.21 -14.40 7.42
N SER A 29 0.53 -15.15 8.25
CA SER A 29 1.89 -14.74 8.66
C SER A 29 2.80 -14.54 7.45
N GLU A 30 2.69 -15.40 6.45
CA GLU A 30 3.48 -15.41 5.23
C GLU A 30 3.21 -14.15 4.39
N GLU A 31 1.93 -13.79 4.22
CA GLU A 31 1.53 -12.55 3.55
C GLU A 31 2.04 -11.30 4.29
N MET A 32 2.01 -11.32 5.62
CA MET A 32 2.55 -10.23 6.43
C MET A 32 4.07 -10.11 6.30
N ARG A 33 4.80 -11.23 6.15
CA ARG A 33 6.24 -11.23 5.90
C ARG A 33 6.58 -10.66 4.52
N GLU A 34 5.73 -10.92 3.54
CA GLU A 34 5.90 -10.36 2.19
C GLU A 34 5.58 -8.86 2.17
N LEU A 35 4.50 -8.44 2.84
CA LEU A 35 4.18 -7.01 3.03
C LEU A 35 5.30 -6.24 3.71
N PHE A 36 5.90 -6.83 4.75
CA PHE A 36 7.07 -6.26 5.40
C PHE A 36 8.19 -5.96 4.39
N GLY A 37 8.42 -6.88 3.44
CA GLY A 37 9.41 -6.72 2.39
C GLY A 37 9.12 -5.53 1.47
N TYR A 38 7.85 -5.28 1.15
CA TYR A 38 7.43 -4.18 0.30
C TYR A 38 7.41 -2.83 1.03
N CYS A 39 6.98 -2.82 2.29
CA CYS A 39 6.56 -1.60 2.98
C CYS A 39 7.56 -1.16 4.06
N ASP A 40 7.88 -2.05 5.00
CA ASP A 40 8.65 -1.68 6.19
C ASP A 40 10.16 -1.79 5.94
N LYS A 41 10.62 -2.81 5.22
CA LYS A 41 12.05 -3.06 4.98
C LYS A 41 12.78 -1.83 4.41
N PRO A 42 12.29 -1.15 3.35
CA PRO A 42 12.97 0.04 2.83
C PRO A 42 13.02 1.21 3.81
N ALA A 43 11.96 1.41 4.61
CA ALA A 43 11.92 2.44 5.64
C ALA A 43 12.91 2.14 6.76
N LEU A 44 12.92 0.90 7.28
CA LEU A 44 13.82 0.46 8.34
C LEU A 44 15.30 0.62 7.97
N ILE A 45 15.67 0.25 6.74
CA ILE A 45 17.05 0.43 6.25
C ILE A 45 17.45 1.91 6.31
N ARG A 46 16.57 2.82 5.89
CA ARG A 46 16.84 4.28 5.87
C ARG A 46 16.85 4.89 7.27
N GLU A 47 15.83 4.60 8.07
CA GLU A 47 15.60 5.21 9.38
C GLU A 47 16.59 4.68 10.43
N LEU A 48 16.79 3.37 10.46
CA LEU A 48 17.68 2.73 11.45
C LEU A 48 19.12 2.60 10.94
N LYS A 49 19.40 2.93 9.68
CA LYS A 49 20.73 2.83 9.05
C LYS A 49 21.33 1.42 9.19
N ILE A 50 20.48 0.41 9.02
CA ILE A 50 20.85 -1.02 9.09
C ILE A 50 21.03 -1.60 7.68
N THR A 51 21.72 -2.74 7.58
CA THR A 51 21.87 -3.42 6.30
C THR A 51 20.59 -4.13 5.87
N ALA A 52 20.49 -4.47 4.58
CA ALA A 52 19.37 -5.22 4.05
C ALA A 52 19.21 -6.59 4.74
N GLU A 53 20.33 -7.23 5.08
CA GLU A 53 20.37 -8.52 5.78
C GLU A 53 19.85 -8.41 7.21
N ILE A 54 20.18 -7.33 7.93
CA ILE A 54 19.62 -7.09 9.27
C ILE A 54 18.12 -6.84 9.16
N ALA A 55 17.69 -6.06 8.18
CA ALA A 55 16.27 -5.80 7.95
C ALA A 55 15.49 -7.09 7.61
N ASP A 56 16.08 -8.01 6.84
CA ASP A 56 15.47 -9.32 6.58
C ASP A 56 15.33 -10.16 7.85
N LYS A 57 16.36 -10.21 8.70
CA LYS A 57 16.29 -10.89 10.00
C LYS A 57 15.22 -10.29 10.91
N ILE A 58 15.01 -8.97 10.86
CA ILE A 58 13.91 -8.33 11.58
C ILE A 58 12.57 -8.85 11.07
N GLY A 59 12.37 -8.88 9.75
CA GLY A 59 11.17 -9.44 9.14
C GLY A 59 10.92 -10.90 9.52
N ASP A 60 11.97 -11.71 9.62
CA ASP A 60 11.89 -13.12 10.01
C ASP A 60 11.53 -13.29 11.50
N ILE A 61 12.04 -12.42 12.37
CA ILE A 61 11.63 -12.36 13.79
C ILE A 61 10.16 -11.95 13.90
N ASP A 62 9.72 -10.92 13.17
CA ASP A 62 8.33 -10.47 13.13
C ASP A 62 7.39 -11.60 12.61
N HIS A 63 7.82 -12.34 11.59
CA HIS A 63 7.10 -13.50 11.06
C HIS A 63 6.96 -14.61 12.10
N TRP A 64 8.08 -15.02 12.70
CA TRP A 64 8.09 -16.03 13.77
C TRP A 64 7.19 -15.61 14.95
N ALA A 65 7.27 -14.34 15.37
CA ALA A 65 6.47 -13.82 16.48
C ALA A 65 4.97 -13.93 16.17
N ARG A 66 4.54 -13.64 14.94
CA ARG A 66 3.12 -13.81 14.53
C ARG A 66 2.67 -15.26 14.58
N GLN A 67 3.52 -16.20 14.17
CA GLN A 67 3.21 -17.62 14.28
C GLN A 67 3.06 -18.04 15.75
N GLN A 68 3.96 -17.58 16.63
CA GLN A 68 3.85 -17.84 18.07
C GLN A 68 2.60 -17.23 18.68
N GLN A 69 2.26 -15.99 18.31
CA GLN A 69 1.05 -15.31 18.77
C GLN A 69 -0.21 -16.08 18.35
N ALA A 70 -0.27 -16.56 17.11
CA ALA A 70 -1.39 -17.39 16.66
C ALA A 70 -1.53 -18.68 17.47
N SER A 71 -0.42 -19.32 17.86
CA SER A 71 -0.44 -20.49 18.75
C SER A 71 -0.90 -20.12 20.17
N ILE A 72 -0.53 -18.95 20.69
CA ILE A 72 -0.99 -18.45 22.00
C ILE A 72 -2.50 -18.21 21.95
N ASP A 73 -2.99 -17.51 20.91
CA ASP A 73 -4.42 -17.23 20.71
C ASP A 73 -5.24 -18.52 20.56
N ALA A 74 -4.65 -19.56 19.97
CA ALA A 74 -5.24 -20.89 19.87
C ALA A 74 -5.09 -21.75 21.13
N ASN A 75 -4.41 -21.26 22.17
CA ASN A 75 -4.07 -22.00 23.39
C ASN A 75 -3.32 -23.33 23.13
N THR A 76 -2.43 -23.30 22.13
CA THR A 76 -1.59 -24.45 21.71
C THR A 76 -0.09 -24.17 21.88
N ASN A 77 0.28 -22.98 22.35
CA ASN A 77 1.68 -22.64 22.57
C ASN A 77 2.18 -23.26 23.89
N GLU A 78 3.21 -24.10 23.80
CA GLU A 78 3.81 -24.79 24.95
C GLU A 78 4.96 -23.99 25.60
N VAL A 79 5.43 -22.93 24.93
CA VAL A 79 6.63 -22.17 25.35
C VAL A 79 6.27 -20.84 25.99
N TYR A 80 5.28 -20.14 25.44
CA TYR A 80 4.83 -18.83 25.92
C TYR A 80 3.35 -18.91 26.29
N ALA A 81 3.02 -18.52 27.53
CA ALA A 81 1.64 -18.45 28.00
C ALA A 81 0.96 -17.13 27.61
N THR A 82 1.73 -16.06 27.39
CA THR A 82 1.19 -14.73 27.07
C THR A 82 1.96 -14.01 25.97
N THR A 83 1.30 -13.07 25.29
CA THR A 83 1.95 -12.12 24.37
C THR A 83 3.08 -11.34 25.04
N GLY A 84 2.94 -11.04 26.34
CA GLY A 84 3.98 -10.33 27.10
C GLY A 84 5.29 -11.11 27.16
N GLU A 85 5.23 -12.41 27.43
CA GLU A 85 6.40 -13.30 27.44
C GLU A 85 7.03 -13.43 26.06
N LEU A 86 6.20 -13.58 25.02
CA LEU A 86 6.65 -13.60 23.64
C LEU A 86 7.41 -12.31 23.28
N MET A 87 6.91 -11.14 23.67
CA MET A 87 7.53 -9.85 23.37
C MET A 87 8.86 -9.61 24.10
N GLN A 88 9.04 -10.22 25.28
CA GLN A 88 10.35 -10.25 25.93
C GLN A 88 11.36 -11.05 25.09
N GLU A 89 10.95 -12.18 24.53
CA GLU A 89 11.82 -12.98 23.67
C GLU A 89 12.13 -12.29 22.33
N VAL A 90 11.12 -11.66 21.70
CA VAL A 90 11.32 -10.82 20.51
C VAL A 90 12.40 -9.76 20.77
N SER A 91 12.33 -9.09 21.92
CA SER A 91 13.32 -8.09 22.31
C SER A 91 14.73 -8.67 22.49
N LYS A 92 14.86 -9.90 23.02
CA LYS A 92 16.16 -10.59 23.10
C LYS A 92 16.70 -10.91 21.70
N ARG A 93 15.85 -11.40 20.80
CA ARG A 93 16.23 -11.70 19.41
C ARG A 93 16.69 -10.45 18.66
N TYR A 94 16.04 -9.30 18.85
CA TYR A 94 16.50 -8.03 18.28
C TYR A 94 17.84 -7.58 18.85
N LYS A 95 18.07 -7.70 20.17
CA LYS A 95 19.38 -7.39 20.77
C LYS A 95 20.50 -8.27 20.19
N ALA A 96 20.20 -9.54 19.91
CA ALA A 96 21.16 -10.47 19.32
C ALA A 96 21.57 -10.09 17.87
N LEU A 97 20.82 -9.21 17.20
CA LEU A 97 21.19 -8.66 15.89
C LEU A 97 22.26 -7.54 15.97
N GLY A 98 22.70 -7.17 17.17
CA GLY A 98 23.67 -6.08 17.37
C GLY A 98 23.06 -4.68 17.24
N LEU A 99 21.73 -4.57 17.36
CA LEU A 99 21.02 -3.30 17.31
C LEU A 99 21.23 -2.49 18.60
N ALA A 100 21.27 -1.17 18.47
CA ALA A 100 21.32 -0.25 19.59
C ALA A 100 20.03 -0.30 20.43
N ALA A 101 20.11 0.09 21.70
CA ALA A 101 19.01 -0.07 22.66
C ALA A 101 17.74 0.71 22.25
N ASP A 102 17.92 1.89 21.66
CA ASP A 102 16.86 2.72 21.08
C ASP A 102 16.22 2.05 19.84
N GLN A 103 17.03 1.45 18.96
CA GLN A 103 16.54 0.69 17.81
C GLN A 103 15.70 -0.50 18.27
N VAL A 104 16.19 -1.29 19.23
CA VAL A 104 15.45 -2.41 19.81
C VAL A 104 14.12 -1.94 20.41
N LYS A 105 14.14 -0.84 21.17
CA LYS A 105 12.91 -0.28 21.75
C LYS A 105 11.87 0.04 20.67
N SER A 106 12.29 0.66 19.57
CA SER A 106 11.40 1.00 18.46
C SER A 106 10.81 -0.23 17.73
N LEU A 107 11.58 -1.32 17.64
CA LEU A 107 11.19 -2.54 16.93
C LEU A 107 10.30 -3.46 17.78
N SER A 108 10.49 -3.45 19.11
CA SER A 108 9.81 -4.31 20.07
C SER A 108 8.40 -3.84 20.48
N GLU A 109 7.82 -2.86 19.80
CA GLU A 109 6.44 -2.44 20.08
C GLU A 109 5.46 -3.49 19.54
N ALA A 110 4.63 -4.10 20.40
CA ALA A 110 3.67 -5.13 19.99
C ALA A 110 2.71 -4.62 18.89
N LYS A 111 2.29 -3.35 18.99
CA LYS A 111 1.51 -2.67 17.96
C LYS A 111 2.19 -2.69 16.59
N ARG A 112 3.52 -2.56 16.56
CA ARG A 112 4.30 -2.64 15.32
C ARG A 112 4.17 -4.02 14.65
N ILE A 113 4.22 -5.08 15.45
CA ILE A 113 4.28 -6.45 14.93
C ILE A 113 2.88 -6.98 14.62
N PHE A 114 1.91 -6.75 15.50
CA PHE A 114 0.63 -7.45 15.48
C PHE A 114 -0.56 -6.60 15.03
N GLU A 115 -0.46 -5.26 15.07
CA GLU A 115 -1.60 -4.37 14.81
C GLU A 115 -1.45 -3.56 13.51
N ILE A 116 -0.31 -3.66 12.82
CA ILE A 116 -0.10 -2.97 11.54
C ILE A 116 -0.47 -3.92 10.39
N SER A 117 -1.76 -3.98 10.09
CA SER A 117 -2.23 -4.36 8.74
C SER A 117 -2.66 -3.13 7.93
N THR A 118 -2.54 -1.92 8.49
CA THR A 118 -3.19 -0.70 8.00
C THR A 118 -2.24 0.48 7.70
N ARG A 119 -0.91 0.30 7.81
CA ARG A 119 0.02 1.37 7.40
C ARG A 119 -0.08 1.55 5.89
N VAL A 120 -0.38 2.79 5.49
CA VAL A 120 -0.39 3.28 4.11
C VAL A 120 0.96 2.96 3.49
N CYS A 121 0.94 2.12 2.46
CA CYS A 121 2.12 1.65 1.77
C CYS A 121 1.91 1.88 0.26
N PRO A 122 2.39 3.02 -0.28
CA PRO A 122 2.01 3.47 -1.62
C PRO A 122 2.27 2.44 -2.72
N VAL A 123 3.31 1.62 -2.59
CA VAL A 123 3.65 0.56 -3.56
C VAL A 123 2.67 -0.62 -3.57
N THR A 124 1.82 -0.73 -2.55
CA THR A 124 0.76 -1.75 -2.46
C THR A 124 -0.63 -1.18 -2.78
N GLU A 125 -0.76 0.14 -2.90
CA GLU A 125 -2.02 0.82 -3.16
C GLU A 125 -2.36 0.84 -4.64
N LEU A 126 -3.52 0.29 -4.95
CA LEU A 126 -4.07 0.27 -6.29
C LEU A 126 -5.08 1.40 -6.45
N HIS A 127 -4.80 2.30 -7.39
CA HIS A 127 -5.68 3.41 -7.75
C HIS A 127 -6.13 3.25 -9.21
N PRO A 128 -7.15 2.40 -9.49
CA PRO A 128 -7.61 2.16 -10.85
C PRO A 128 -8.49 3.31 -11.34
N ASN A 129 -8.20 3.84 -12.54
CA ASN A 129 -9.13 4.72 -13.24
C ASN A 129 -10.02 3.86 -14.17
N HIS A 130 -11.26 3.62 -13.76
CA HIS A 130 -12.20 2.77 -14.52
C HIS A 130 -12.57 3.32 -15.91
N LEU A 131 -12.25 4.58 -16.25
CA LEU A 131 -12.35 5.05 -17.64
C LEU A 131 -11.49 4.21 -18.59
N PHE A 132 -10.38 3.66 -18.09
CA PHE A 132 -9.48 2.81 -18.86
C PHE A 132 -10.01 1.39 -19.06
N ASP A 133 -11.15 1.02 -18.48
CA ASP A 133 -11.79 -0.27 -18.76
C ASP A 133 -12.22 -0.32 -20.24
N THR A 134 -12.96 0.69 -20.68
CA THR A 134 -13.52 0.78 -22.04
C THR A 134 -12.60 1.51 -23.03
N LEU A 135 -11.70 2.36 -22.55
CA LEU A 135 -10.80 3.12 -23.40
C LEU A 135 -9.67 2.23 -23.94
N ILE A 136 -9.52 2.18 -25.27
CA ILE A 136 -8.39 1.52 -25.92
C ILE A 136 -7.11 2.34 -25.73
N ALA A 137 -5.96 1.66 -25.59
CA ALA A 137 -4.68 2.30 -25.26
C ALA A 137 -4.29 3.41 -26.24
N ALA A 138 -4.50 3.21 -27.55
CA ALA A 138 -4.19 4.22 -28.57
C ALA A 138 -5.00 5.51 -28.39
N ARG A 139 -6.29 5.39 -28.05
CA ARG A 139 -7.16 6.55 -27.80
C ARG A 139 -6.80 7.25 -26.50
N ALA A 140 -6.51 6.49 -25.45
CA ALA A 140 -6.04 7.03 -24.18
C ALA A 140 -4.76 7.84 -24.36
N LEU A 141 -3.78 7.29 -25.10
CA LEU A 141 -2.53 7.97 -25.40
C LEU A 141 -2.75 9.26 -26.19
N GLN A 142 -3.64 9.25 -27.18
CA GLN A 142 -3.99 10.45 -27.92
C GLN A 142 -4.57 11.53 -27.01
N LEU A 143 -5.50 11.19 -26.10
CA LEU A 143 -6.10 12.13 -25.16
C LEU A 143 -5.07 12.71 -24.20
N TYR A 144 -4.20 11.86 -23.64
CA TYR A 144 -3.08 12.29 -22.80
C TYR A 144 -2.15 13.25 -23.53
N LYS A 145 -1.78 12.93 -24.78
CA LYS A 145 -0.92 13.80 -25.59
C LYS A 145 -1.55 15.17 -25.83
N THR A 146 -2.84 15.21 -26.15
CA THR A 146 -3.57 16.46 -26.37
C THR A 146 -3.65 17.31 -25.11
N LYS A 147 -3.93 16.69 -23.94
CA LYS A 147 -4.21 17.42 -22.69
C LYS A 147 -2.94 17.79 -21.92
N TYR A 148 -1.93 16.93 -21.93
CA TYR A 148 -0.83 16.98 -20.94
C TYR A 148 0.57 17.01 -21.53
N ARG A 149 0.80 16.73 -22.82
CA ARG A 149 2.15 16.63 -23.39
C ARG A 149 3.01 17.87 -23.15
N LYS A 150 2.46 19.06 -23.39
CA LYS A 150 3.17 20.32 -23.15
C LYS A 150 3.54 20.47 -21.67
N GLN A 151 2.61 20.17 -20.76
CA GLN A 151 2.86 20.25 -19.32
C GLN A 151 3.93 19.27 -18.86
N VAL A 152 3.96 18.06 -19.43
CA VAL A 152 5.00 17.06 -19.13
C VAL A 152 6.38 17.56 -19.59
N ILE A 153 6.48 18.13 -20.80
CA ILE A 153 7.71 18.74 -21.30
C ILE A 153 8.16 19.87 -20.37
N ASP A 154 7.26 20.81 -20.09
CA ASP A 154 7.57 22.02 -19.32
C ASP A 154 7.92 21.69 -17.86
N LYS A 155 7.21 20.77 -17.21
CA LYS A 155 7.44 20.40 -15.80
C LYS A 155 8.67 19.53 -15.60
N LEU A 156 8.95 18.62 -16.53
CA LEU A 156 10.04 17.65 -16.36
C LEU A 156 11.32 18.06 -17.10
N GLY A 157 11.27 19.09 -17.95
CA GLY A 157 12.42 19.51 -18.75
C GLY A 157 12.86 18.46 -19.78
N VAL A 158 11.92 17.64 -20.26
CA VAL A 158 12.18 16.52 -21.18
C VAL A 158 11.87 16.90 -22.63
N ASN A 159 12.47 16.21 -23.59
CA ASN A 159 12.13 16.43 -24.99
C ASN A 159 10.77 15.79 -25.37
N GLY A 160 10.25 16.14 -26.55
CA GLY A 160 8.94 15.65 -27.00
C GLY A 160 8.84 14.11 -27.12
N ARG A 161 9.91 13.42 -27.51
CA ARG A 161 9.94 11.96 -27.59
C ARG A 161 9.86 11.33 -26.21
N GLN A 162 10.63 11.85 -25.26
CA GLN A 162 10.58 11.41 -23.87
C GLN A 162 9.19 11.63 -23.28
N ALA A 163 8.59 12.81 -23.46
CA ALA A 163 7.23 13.08 -23.01
C ALA A 163 6.20 12.08 -23.58
N ASP A 164 6.31 11.76 -24.87
CA ASP A 164 5.44 10.76 -25.51
C ASP A 164 5.59 9.36 -24.89
N MET A 165 6.82 8.93 -24.60
CA MET A 165 7.10 7.65 -23.93
C MET A 165 6.57 7.63 -22.49
N LEU A 166 6.69 8.74 -21.75
CA LEU A 166 6.19 8.84 -20.38
C LEU A 166 4.67 8.73 -20.32
N LEU A 167 3.97 9.40 -21.26
CA LEU A 167 2.51 9.28 -21.38
C LEU A 167 2.08 7.86 -21.77
N GLU A 168 2.83 7.18 -22.64
CA GLU A 168 2.58 5.78 -22.99
C GLU A 168 2.71 4.85 -21.78
N ILE A 169 3.72 5.08 -20.94
CA ILE A 169 3.93 4.29 -19.72
C ILE A 169 2.81 4.55 -18.71
N GLU A 170 2.32 5.78 -18.60
CA GLU A 170 1.16 6.08 -17.75
C GLU A 170 -0.12 5.40 -18.26
N VAL A 171 -0.40 5.44 -19.56
CA VAL A 171 -1.54 4.71 -20.15
C VAL A 171 -1.45 3.22 -19.88
N TRP A 172 -0.26 2.62 -20.06
CA TRP A 172 -0.04 1.22 -19.72
C TRP A 172 -0.32 0.94 -18.24
N LYS A 173 0.20 1.76 -17.32
CA LYS A 173 -0.02 1.62 -15.88
C LYS A 173 -1.50 1.68 -15.53
N GLN A 174 -2.27 2.59 -16.15
CA GLN A 174 -3.72 2.69 -15.90
C GLN A 174 -4.49 1.47 -16.42
N LYS A 175 -4.13 0.92 -17.60
CA LYS A 175 -4.72 -0.34 -18.11
C LYS A 175 -4.39 -1.54 -17.23
N GLU A 176 -3.15 -1.63 -16.77
CA GLU A 176 -2.71 -2.68 -15.85
C GLU A 176 -3.46 -2.55 -14.51
N ALA A 177 -3.60 -1.33 -13.98
CA ALA A 177 -4.30 -1.09 -12.72
C ALA A 177 -5.77 -1.54 -12.76
N VAL A 178 -6.49 -1.27 -13.86
CA VAL A 178 -7.87 -1.76 -14.05
C VAL A 178 -7.91 -3.29 -14.11
N SER A 179 -6.93 -3.91 -14.79
CA SER A 179 -6.86 -5.37 -14.89
C SER A 179 -6.59 -6.02 -13.53
N ILE A 180 -5.74 -5.40 -12.70
CA ILE A 180 -5.49 -5.83 -11.31
C ILE A 180 -6.72 -5.60 -10.43
N ALA A 181 -7.50 -4.54 -10.67
CA ALA A 181 -8.71 -4.23 -9.90
C ALA A 181 -9.82 -5.28 -10.05
N ALA A 182 -9.77 -6.12 -11.09
CA ALA A 182 -10.67 -7.26 -11.25
C ALA A 182 -10.37 -8.41 -10.26
N ILE A 183 -9.19 -8.41 -9.61
CA ILE A 183 -8.83 -9.38 -8.57
C ILE A 183 -9.48 -8.94 -7.25
N PRO A 184 -10.14 -9.84 -6.51
CA PRO A 184 -10.76 -9.51 -5.23
C PRO A 184 -9.80 -8.83 -4.25
N GLU A 185 -10.28 -7.86 -3.48
CA GLU A 185 -9.43 -7.09 -2.55
C GLU A 185 -8.78 -7.96 -1.45
N ALA A 186 -9.48 -9.03 -1.06
CA ALA A 186 -8.99 -9.99 -0.08
C ALA A 186 -7.87 -10.90 -0.63
N ASP A 187 -7.74 -11.04 -1.95
CA ASP A 187 -6.71 -11.87 -2.57
C ASP A 187 -5.37 -11.13 -2.57
N PHE A 188 -4.39 -11.67 -1.85
CA PHE A 188 -3.05 -11.10 -1.74
C PHE A 188 -2.32 -10.98 -3.08
N ASN A 189 -2.69 -11.78 -4.07
CA ASN A 189 -2.17 -11.67 -5.43
C ASN A 189 -2.45 -10.29 -6.06
N ARG A 190 -3.53 -9.60 -5.64
CA ARG A 190 -3.80 -8.21 -6.02
C ARG A 190 -2.62 -7.32 -5.63
N ILE A 191 -2.12 -7.44 -4.39
CA ILE A 191 -0.97 -6.66 -3.91
C ILE A 191 0.30 -7.02 -4.67
N ARG A 192 0.58 -8.31 -4.86
CA ARG A 192 1.76 -8.76 -5.61
C ARG A 192 1.81 -8.13 -7.01
N LYS A 193 0.67 -8.15 -7.71
CA LYS A 193 0.55 -7.53 -9.04
C LYS A 193 0.65 -6.02 -8.99
N THR A 194 0.07 -5.35 -8.00
CA THR A 194 0.23 -3.89 -7.81
C THR A 194 1.70 -3.52 -7.64
N VAL A 195 2.43 -4.23 -6.78
CA VAL A 195 3.87 -4.00 -6.57
C VAL A 195 4.66 -4.24 -7.86
N ALA A 196 4.38 -5.34 -8.56
CA ALA A 196 5.03 -5.65 -9.83
C ALA A 196 4.76 -4.58 -10.91
N MET A 197 3.54 -4.05 -10.98
CA MET A 197 3.17 -2.96 -11.88
C MET A 197 3.99 -1.71 -11.59
N TYR A 198 4.12 -1.29 -10.33
CA TYR A 198 4.93 -0.12 -9.98
C TYR A 198 6.42 -0.34 -10.22
N ALA A 199 6.95 -1.54 -9.97
CA ALA A 199 8.34 -1.88 -10.27
C ALA A 199 8.62 -1.82 -11.78
N GLU A 200 7.71 -2.33 -12.61
CA GLU A 200 7.82 -2.26 -14.06
C GLU A 200 7.67 -0.83 -14.59
N ARG A 201 6.76 -0.02 -14.01
CA ARG A 201 6.64 1.42 -14.29
C ARG A 201 7.99 2.12 -14.09
N GLN A 202 8.63 1.88 -12.95
CA GLN A 202 9.95 2.44 -12.64
C GLN A 202 11.04 1.95 -13.61
N ARG A 203 11.05 0.67 -13.97
CA ARG A 203 11.98 0.14 -14.97
C ARG A 203 11.81 0.83 -16.32
N ARG A 204 10.57 1.00 -16.80
CA ARG A 204 10.29 1.64 -18.08
C ARG A 204 10.71 3.10 -18.09
N TRP A 205 10.58 3.83 -16.98
CA TRP A 205 11.05 5.22 -16.90
C TRP A 205 12.58 5.34 -16.94
N LYS A 206 13.31 4.41 -16.31
CA LYS A 206 14.77 4.37 -16.44
C LYS A 206 15.21 4.24 -17.91
N VAL A 207 14.45 3.51 -18.73
CA VAL A 207 14.69 3.40 -20.18
C VAL A 207 14.45 4.71 -20.94
N VAL A 208 13.52 5.56 -20.47
CA VAL A 208 13.30 6.91 -21.05
C VAL A 208 14.47 7.85 -20.76
N GLY A 209 15.31 7.52 -19.77
CA GLY A 209 16.49 8.30 -19.39
C GLY A 209 16.14 9.52 -18.54
N ILE A 210 15.09 9.45 -17.73
CA ILE A 210 14.79 10.47 -16.70
C ILE A 210 15.39 10.06 -15.35
N GLY A 211 15.84 11.04 -14.57
CA GLY A 211 16.39 10.84 -13.22
C GLY A 211 15.33 10.56 -12.15
N GLU A 212 15.75 10.24 -10.94
CA GLU A 212 14.85 9.93 -9.81
C GLU A 212 13.98 11.13 -9.40
N GLU A 213 14.53 12.35 -9.38
CA GLU A 213 13.75 13.57 -9.06
C GLU A 213 12.65 13.84 -10.11
N GLN A 214 12.95 13.56 -11.39
CA GLN A 214 11.97 13.67 -12.48
C GLN A 214 10.91 12.56 -12.38
N PHE A 215 11.30 11.35 -11.94
CA PHE A 215 10.36 10.26 -11.64
C PHE A 215 9.34 10.71 -10.58
N GLU A 216 9.80 11.26 -9.46
CA GLU A 216 8.91 11.66 -8.36
C GLU A 216 7.97 12.80 -8.77
N THR A 217 8.52 13.82 -9.43
CA THR A 217 7.75 14.95 -9.98
C THR A 217 6.66 14.47 -10.92
N MET A 218 6.97 13.49 -11.75
CA MET A 218 6.03 12.95 -12.72
C MET A 218 4.98 12.03 -12.07
N ALA A 219 5.37 11.20 -11.10
CA ALA A 219 4.42 10.39 -10.35
C ALA A 219 3.35 11.29 -9.72
N GLN A 220 3.78 12.36 -9.03
CA GLN A 220 2.88 13.38 -8.47
C GLN A 220 2.03 14.07 -9.54
N PHE A 221 2.61 14.39 -10.70
CA PHE A 221 1.87 14.99 -11.79
C PHE A 221 0.70 14.10 -12.22
N PHE A 222 0.93 12.81 -12.47
CA PHE A 222 -0.12 11.91 -12.94
C PHE A 222 -1.13 11.51 -11.86
N ASP A 223 -0.74 11.53 -10.58
CA ASP A 223 -1.69 11.36 -9.48
C ASP A 223 -2.68 12.53 -9.40
N GLN A 224 -2.25 13.74 -9.75
CA GLN A 224 -3.08 14.95 -9.80
C GLN A 224 -3.79 15.14 -11.16
N ASN A 225 -3.31 14.49 -12.22
CA ASN A 225 -3.71 14.75 -13.60
C ASN A 225 -4.03 13.43 -14.32
N THR A 226 -5.05 12.75 -13.82
CA THR A 226 -5.66 11.61 -14.50
C THR A 226 -6.58 12.07 -15.64
N LEU A 227 -6.74 11.22 -16.66
CA LEU A 227 -7.74 11.47 -17.72
C LEU A 227 -9.15 11.56 -17.15
#